data_AF-A0A015Z8F3-F1
#
_entry.id   AF-A0A015Z8F3-F1
#
_cell.length_a   1.000
_cell.length_b   1.000
_cell.length_c   1.000
_cell.angle_alpha   90.00
_cell.angle_beta   90.00
_cell.angle_gamma   90.00
#
_symmetry.space_group_name_H-M   'P 1'
#
loop_
_entity.id
_entity.type
_entity.pdbx_description
1 polymer ?
#
loop_
_entity_poly.entity_id
_entity_poly.type
_entity_poly.pdbx_seq_one_letter_code
_entity_poly.pdbx_strand_id
1 'polypeptide(L)' 'MKKIENSFAVTGRICRDAEIHLFEIVKVAHFSIVVSRIGKINEEKTFVSSVMKVEA' A
#
# COMPACT_ATOMS: atom_id res chain seq x y z
N MET A 1 -8.72 20.71 -17.39
CA MET A 1 -7.68 19.70 -17.08
C MET A 1 -8.31 18.32 -17.15
N LYS A 2 -7.72 17.36 -17.88
CA LYS A 2 -8.16 15.97 -17.76
C LYS A 2 -7.77 15.47 -16.36
N LYS A 3 -8.75 15.00 -15.59
CA LYS A 3 -8.51 14.36 -14.30
C LYS A 3 -7.82 13.02 -14.59
N ILE A 4 -6.54 12.92 -14.25
CA ILE A 4 -5.82 11.63 -14.32
C ILE A 4 -6.12 10.92 -13.03
N GLU A 5 -6.91 9.86 -13.10
CA GLU A 5 -7.26 9.02 -11.97
C GLU A 5 -6.52 7.69 -12.11
N ASN A 6 -5.77 7.33 -11.07
CA ASN A 6 -5.15 6.02 -10.95
C ASN A 6 -5.80 5.30 -9.77
N SER A 7 -6.58 4.27 -10.06
CA SER A 7 -7.22 3.44 -9.05
C SER A 7 -6.56 2.08 -8.98
N PHE A 8 -6.35 1.58 -7.76
CA PHE A 8 -5.88 0.23 -7.51
C PHE A 8 -6.47 -0.28 -6.20
N ALA A 9 -6.57 -1.60 -6.07
CA ALA A 9 -7.00 -2.27 -4.85
C ALA A 9 -5.89 -3.22 -4.38
N VAL A 10 -5.59 -3.20 -3.10
CA VAL A 10 -4.57 -4.05 -2.47
C VAL A 10 -5.13 -4.69 -1.22
N THR A 11 -4.66 -5.91 -0.93
CA THR A 11 -4.97 -6.64 0.29
C THR A 11 -3.67 -7.10 0.92
N GLY A 12 -3.51 -6.85 2.21
CA GLY A 12 -2.25 -7.07 2.90
C GLY A 12 -2.42 -7.03 4.40
N ARG A 13 -1.29 -7.01 5.11
CA ARG A 13 -1.25 -6.87 6.57
C ARG A 13 -0.61 -5.55 6.94
N ILE A 14 -1.13 -4.88 7.96
CA ILE A 14 -0.51 -3.70 8.56
C ILE A 14 0.79 -4.12 9.25
N CYS A 15 1.91 -3.46 8.93
CA CYS A 15 3.22 -3.78 9.52
C CYS A 15 3.34 -3.32 10.98
N ARG A 16 2.83 -2.11 11.26
CA ARG A 16 2.91 -1.40 12.54
C ARG A 16 1.71 -0.47 12.69
N ASP A 17 1.41 -0.09 13.92
CA ASP A 17 0.40 0.91 14.22
C ASP A 17 0.66 2.22 13.46
N ALA A 18 -0.43 2.89 13.07
CA ALA A 18 -0.36 4.12 12.31
C ALA A 18 0.23 5.27 13.16
N GLU A 19 1.12 6.04 12.55
CA GLU A 19 1.57 7.33 13.09
C GLU A 19 0.63 8.43 12.58
N ILE A 20 0.13 9.28 13.47
CA ILE A 20 -0.75 10.40 13.10
C ILE A 20 0.09 11.66 12.96
N HIS A 21 0.16 12.22 11.75
CA HIS A 21 0.73 13.53 11.50
C HIS A 21 -0.36 14.59 11.51
N LEU A 22 -0.18 15.61 12.36
CA LEU A 22 -1.07 16.75 12.47
C LEU A 22 -0.49 17.93 11.69
N PHE A 23 -1.22 18.39 10.69
CA PHE A 23 -0.99 19.65 10.01
C PHE A 23 -2.02 20.67 10.49
N GLU A 24 -1.81 21.95 10.16
CA GLU A 24 -2.66 23.06 10.63
C GLU A 24 -4.16 22.85 10.33
N ILE A 25 -4.48 22.19 9.21
CA ILE A 25 -5.86 21.98 8.73
C ILE A 25 -6.23 20.51 8.46
N VAL A 26 -5.30 19.56 8.55
CA VAL A 26 -5.55 18.13 8.24
C VAL A 26 -4.81 17.19 9.18
N LYS A 27 -5.36 15.99 9.35
CA LYS A 27 -4.74 14.86 10.05
C LYS A 27 -4.51 13.75 9.04
N VAL A 28 -3.31 13.20 8.99
CA VAL A 28 -2.94 12.14 8.05
C VAL A 28 -2.39 10.95 8.84
N ALA A 29 -2.90 9.75 8.56
CA ALA A 29 -2.39 8.51 9.11
C ALA A 29 -1.31 7.91 8.20
N HIS A 30 -0.09 7.76 8.71
CA HIS A 30 1.00 7.06 8.03
C HIS A 30 1.10 5.63 8.56
N PHE A 31 0.98 4.66 7.66
CA PHE A 31 1.22 3.27 7.99
C PHE A 31 1.83 2.54 6.80
N SER A 32 2.23 1.29 7.01
CA SER A 32 2.75 0.44 5.94
C SER A 32 1.96 -0.86 5.88
N ILE A 33 1.73 -1.34 4.66
CA ILE A 33 1.13 -2.64 4.41
C ILE A 33 2.14 -3.57 3.74
N VAL A 34 2.22 -4.81 4.20
CA VAL A 34 2.85 -5.89 3.45
C VAL A 34 1.81 -6.49 2.52
N VAL A 35 2.09 -6.47 1.23
CA VAL A 35 1.28 -7.12 0.20
C VAL A 35 2.07 -8.30 -0.32
N SER A 36 1.43 -9.46 -0.45
CA SER A 36 2.09 -10.69 -0.93
C SER A 36 1.13 -11.52 -1.75
N ARG A 37 1.66 -12.15 -2.79
CA ARG A 37 0.91 -12.95 -3.76
C ARG A 37 1.77 -14.10 -4.27
N ILE A 38 1.14 -15.24 -4.52
CA ILE A 38 1.73 -16.29 -5.36
C ILE A 38 1.50 -15.90 -6.83
N GLY A 39 2.59 -15.65 -7.54
CA GLY A 39 2.63 -15.41 -8.97
C GLY A 39 3.17 -16.61 -9.75
N LYS A 40 3.34 -16.42 -11.05
CA LYS A 40 4.10 -17.31 -11.92
C LYS A 40 5.06 -16.50 -12.77
N ILE A 41 6.32 -16.92 -12.85
CA ILE A 41 7.32 -16.40 -13.79
C ILE A 41 7.85 -17.63 -14.54
N ASN A 42 7.73 -17.64 -15.86
CA ASN A 42 8.14 -18.77 -16.71
C ASN A 42 7.59 -20.13 -16.23
N GLU A 43 6.29 -20.17 -15.93
CA GLU A 43 5.55 -21.35 -15.43
C GLU A 43 5.91 -21.85 -14.01
N GLU A 44 6.99 -21.36 -13.42
CA GLU A 44 7.35 -21.65 -12.03
C GLU A 44 6.55 -20.79 -11.05
N LYS A 45 6.12 -21.39 -9.94
CA LYS A 45 5.45 -20.66 -8.85
C LYS A 45 6.47 -19.77 -8.15
N THR A 46 6.22 -18.46 -8.13
CA THR A 46 7.08 -17.48 -7.46
C THR A 46 6.27 -16.74 -6.40
N PHE A 47 6.86 -16.51 -5.23
CA PHE A 47 6.30 -15.61 -4.23
C PHE A 47 6.78 -14.19 -4.52
N VAL A 48 5.84 -13.25 -4.64
CA VAL A 48 6.14 -11.83 -4.83
C VAL A 48 5.55 -11.06 -3.67
N SER A 49 6.37 -10.22 -3.04
CA SER A 49 6.00 -9.41 -1.88
C SER A 49 6.54 -8.00 -2.02
N SER A 50 5.82 -7.05 -1.44
CA SER A 50 6.26 -5.66 -1.32
C SER A 50 5.75 -5.05 -0.02
N VAL A 51 6.43 -4.01 0.44
CA VAL A 51 5.98 -3.14 1.53
C VAL A 51 5.58 -1.80 0.92
N MET A 52 4.32 -1.42 1.09
CA MET A 52 3.78 -0.15 0.59
C MET A 52 3.56 0.81 1.74
N LYS A 53 4.06 2.04 1.61
CA LYS A 53 3.73 3.15 2.52
C LYS A 53 2.40 3.75 2.09
N VAL A 54 1.51 3.99 3.06
CA VAL A 54 0.15 4.49 2.83
C VAL A 54 -0.08 5.71 3.71
N GLU A 55 -0.73 6.71 3.11
CA GLU A 55 -1.24 7.92 3.76
C GLU A 55 -2.76 7.94 3.55
N ALA A 56 -3.52 8.13 4.63
CA ALA A 56 -4.99 8.13 4.62
C ALA A 56 -5.57 9.20 5.55
#